data_AF-A0A522R7D4-F1
#
_entry.id   AF-A0A522R7D4-F1
#
_cell.length_a   1.000
_cell.length_b   1.000
_cell.length_c   1.000
_cell.angle_alpha   90.00
_cell.angle_beta   90.00
_cell.angle_gamma   90.00
#
_symmetry.space_group_name_H-M   'P 1'
#
loop_
_entity.id
_entity.type
_entity.pdbx_description
1 polymer ?
#
loop_
_entity_poly.entity_id
_entity_poly.type
_entity_poly.pdbx_seq_one_letter_code
_entity_poly.pdbx_strand_id
1 'polypeptide(L)'
;MTEENIQVDHQDDGFEWAIVEIFGHRRHAGRCREEERFGAKMLRVDVPTIPPERTLFDAADAKPEAPIVWTTHFYGGASIFSYTLTDQSTVMSANRSYILPHRYIEQAQREPDDGDPDFDVDGEDEVRF
;
A
#
# COMPACT_ATOMS: atom_id res chain seq x y z
N MET A 1 -17.65 -42.74 8.20
CA MET A 1 -16.79 -41.72 7.57
C MET A 1 -16.14 -40.96 8.71
N THR A 2 -14.87 -41.24 8.97
CA THR A 2 -14.08 -40.63 10.05
C THR A 2 -13.61 -39.26 9.58
N GLU A 3 -14.00 -38.22 10.30
CA GLU A 3 -13.48 -36.87 10.12
C GLU A 3 -12.01 -36.85 10.57
N GLU A 4 -11.09 -36.69 9.64
CA GLU A 4 -9.69 -36.44 9.95
C GLU A 4 -9.56 -35.03 10.52
N ASN A 5 -9.30 -34.97 11.83
CA ASN A 5 -9.00 -33.73 12.53
C ASN A 5 -7.58 -33.28 12.12
N ILE A 6 -7.49 -32.37 11.15
CA ILE A 6 -6.21 -31.79 10.71
C ILE A 6 -5.72 -30.88 11.84
N GLN A 7 -4.82 -31.40 12.68
CA GLN A 7 -4.05 -30.57 13.60
C GLN A 7 -3.05 -29.76 12.77
N VAL A 8 -3.35 -28.47 12.57
CA VAL A 8 -2.40 -27.50 12.02
C VAL A 8 -1.40 -27.17 13.12
N ASP A 9 -0.29 -27.91 13.14
CA ASP A 9 0.86 -27.64 13.99
C ASP A 9 1.39 -26.23 13.65
N HIS A 10 1.08 -25.25 14.50
CA HIS A 10 1.69 -23.92 14.43
C HIS A 10 3.12 -24.06 14.91
N GLN A 11 3.99 -24.46 13.99
CA GLN A 11 5.41 -24.49 14.23
C GLN A 11 5.87 -23.03 14.42
N ASP A 12 5.97 -22.58 15.67
CA ASP A 12 6.52 -21.28 16.03
C ASP A 12 7.93 -21.20 15.43
N ASP A 13 8.07 -20.44 14.35
CA ASP A 13 9.34 -20.25 13.62
C ASP A 13 10.33 -19.36 14.40
N GLY A 14 9.98 -19.03 15.64
CA GLY A 14 10.71 -18.17 16.57
C GLY A 14 10.64 -16.70 16.20
N PHE A 15 9.77 -16.31 15.27
CA PHE A 15 9.57 -14.92 14.90
C PHE A 15 8.40 -14.29 15.67
N GLU A 16 8.59 -13.03 16.02
CA GLU A 16 7.58 -12.17 16.61
C GLU A 16 7.28 -11.00 15.66
N TRP A 17 6.03 -10.57 15.58
CA TRP A 17 5.70 -9.36 14.84
C TRP A 17 5.98 -8.12 15.70
N ALA A 18 6.77 -7.20 15.17
CA ALA A 18 7.16 -6.01 15.91
C ALA A 18 7.37 -4.80 14.99
N ILE A 19 7.23 -3.62 15.59
CA ILE A 19 7.73 -2.37 15.03
C ILE A 19 8.99 -2.01 15.79
N VAL A 20 10.10 -1.89 15.08
CA VAL A 20 11.43 -1.64 15.62
C VAL A 20 11.90 -0.27 15.19
N GLU A 21 12.32 0.54 16.15
CA GLU A 21 12.92 1.84 15.91
C GLU A 21 14.41 1.78 16.15
N ILE A 22 15.19 2.21 15.15
CA ILE A 22 16.65 2.18 15.16
C ILE A 22 17.15 3.61 15.35
N PHE A 23 17.93 3.83 16.41
CA PHE A 23 18.51 5.13 16.80
C PHE A 23 17.49 6.29 16.82
N GLY A 24 16.19 6.03 17.00
CA GLY A 24 15.13 7.04 17.06
C GLY A 24 14.78 7.73 15.74
N HIS A 25 15.29 7.27 14.58
CA HIS A 25 15.07 7.94 13.29
C HIS A 25 14.69 7.02 12.13
N ARG A 26 14.89 5.70 12.26
CA ARG A 26 14.46 4.71 11.27
C ARG A 26 13.47 3.77 11.93
N ARG A 27 12.35 3.50 11.27
CA ARG A 27 11.34 2.56 11.74
C ARG A 27 11.16 1.44 10.75
N HIS A 28 11.15 0.21 11.26
CA HIS A 28 10.90 -1.01 10.50
C HIS A 28 9.73 -1.74 11.13
N ALA A 29 8.68 -1.99 10.35
CA ALA A 29 7.61 -2.88 10.74
C ALA A 29 7.87 -4.23 10.07
N GLY A 30 8.02 -5.31 10.86
CA GLY A 30 8.43 -6.60 10.31
C GLY A 30 8.26 -7.73 11.29
N ARG A 31 8.70 -8.91 10.88
CA ARG A 31 8.86 -10.04 11.79
C ARG A 31 10.31 -10.10 12.28
N CYS A 32 10.49 -10.32 13.57
CA CYS A 32 11.75 -10.15 14.27
C CYS A 32 12.14 -11.40 15.05
N ARG A 33 13.44 -11.63 15.22
CA ARG A 33 13.96 -12.65 16.13
C ARG A 33 15.39 -12.33 16.55
N GLU A 34 15.83 -12.90 17.67
CA GLU A 34 17.25 -12.91 18.01
C GLU A 34 18.01 -13.91 17.13
N GLU A 35 19.18 -13.50 16.64
CA GLU A 35 20.08 -14.36 15.86
C GLU A 35 21.54 -14.04 16.21
N GLU A 36 22.40 -15.06 16.27
CA GLU A 36 23.83 -14.84 16.41
C GLU A 36 24.48 -14.71 15.04
N ARG A 37 25.21 -13.61 14.81
CA ARG A 37 25.95 -13.35 13.57
C ARG A 37 27.32 -12.79 13.90
N PHE A 38 28.36 -13.36 13.28
CA PHE A 38 29.75 -12.92 13.43
C PHE A 38 30.22 -12.87 14.91
N GLY A 39 29.72 -13.79 15.75
CA GLY A 39 30.04 -13.85 17.18
C GLY A 39 29.36 -12.79 18.04
N ALA A 40 28.37 -12.07 17.50
CA ALA A 40 27.57 -11.09 18.23
C ALA A 40 26.08 -11.46 18.18
N LYS A 41 25.36 -11.20 19.28
CA LYS A 41 23.90 -11.26 19.30
C LYS A 41 23.31 -10.07 18.55
N MET A 42 22.48 -10.36 17.56
CA MET A 42 21.87 -9.37 16.67
C MET A 42 20.35 -9.57 16.66
N LEU A 43 19.62 -8.48 16.55
CA LEU A 43 18.21 -8.49 16.17
C LEU A 43 18.12 -8.63 14.65
N ARG A 44 17.48 -9.70 14.17
CA ARG A 44 17.07 -9.83 12.78
C ARG A 44 15.68 -9.24 12.60
N VAL A 45 15.50 -8.40 11.59
CA VAL A 45 14.20 -7.83 11.20
C VAL A 45 13.94 -8.13 9.73
N ASP A 46 12.94 -8.95 9.43
CA ASP A 46 12.45 -9.19 8.07
C ASP A 46 11.28 -8.23 7.78
N VAL A 47 11.53 -7.27 6.89
CA VAL A 47 10.58 -6.23 6.52
C VAL A 47 9.89 -6.60 5.20
N PRO A 48 8.55 -6.73 5.17
CA PRO A 48 7.81 -6.98 3.94
C PRO A 48 7.67 -5.68 3.12
N THR A 49 8.01 -5.75 1.85
CA THR A 49 7.70 -4.73 0.85
C THR A 49 6.40 -5.13 0.16
N ILE A 50 5.33 -4.38 0.43
CA ILE A 50 4.00 -4.67 -0.08
C ILE A 50 3.81 -3.90 -1.38
N PRO A 51 3.59 -4.59 -2.51
CA PRO A 51 3.32 -3.93 -3.77
C PRO A 51 2.02 -3.12 -3.69
N PRO A 52 1.90 -2.03 -4.45
CA PRO A 52 0.67 -1.25 -4.49
C PRO A 52 -0.48 -2.11 -5.02
N GLU A 53 -1.70 -1.79 -4.58
CA GLU A 53 -2.90 -2.44 -5.11
C GLU A 53 -3.00 -2.26 -6.63
N ARG A 54 -3.51 -3.30 -7.29
CA ARG A 54 -3.67 -3.33 -8.74
C ARG A 54 -4.58 -2.19 -9.19
N THR A 55 -4.10 -1.34 -10.08
CA THR A 55 -4.92 -0.26 -10.64
C THR A 55 -5.75 -0.77 -11.83
N LEU A 56 -6.78 -0.01 -12.21
CA LEU A 56 -7.54 -0.27 -13.44
C LEU A 56 -6.66 -0.27 -14.70
N PHE A 57 -5.57 0.50 -14.71
CA PHE A 57 -4.62 0.54 -15.82
C PHE A 57 -3.79 -0.75 -15.89
N ASP A 58 -3.38 -1.31 -14.75
CA ASP A 58 -2.65 -2.59 -14.70
C ASP A 58 -3.51 -3.80 -15.13
N ALA A 59 -4.84 -3.67 -15.05
CA ALA A 59 -5.77 -4.68 -15.53
C ALA A 59 -5.82 -4.74 -17.07
N ALA A 60 -5.73 -3.58 -17.73
CA ALA A 60 -5.71 -3.50 -19.19
C ALA A 60 -4.43 -4.12 -19.78
N ASP A 61 -3.29 -3.95 -19.11
CA ASP A 61 -1.99 -4.48 -19.56
C ASP A 61 -1.75 -5.95 -19.17
N ALA A 62 -2.75 -6.64 -18.61
CA ALA A 62 -2.66 -8.02 -18.12
C ALA A 62 -1.45 -8.27 -17.20
N LYS A 63 -1.02 -7.24 -16.45
CA LYS A 63 0.17 -7.34 -15.60
C LYS A 63 -0.11 -8.28 -14.42
N PRO A 64 0.79 -9.26 -14.14
CA PRO A 64 0.61 -10.15 -13.00
C PRO A 64 0.77 -9.39 -11.68
N GLU A 65 0.10 -9.88 -10.64
CA GLU A 65 0.24 -9.36 -9.28
C GLU A 65 1.68 -9.55 -8.81
N ALA A 66 2.30 -8.46 -8.36
CA ALA A 66 3.66 -8.54 -7.84
C ALA A 66 3.64 -9.29 -6.49
N PRO A 67 4.60 -10.19 -6.22
CA PRO A 67 4.70 -10.85 -4.93
C PRO A 67 5.21 -9.89 -3.86
N ILE A 68 4.91 -10.19 -2.59
CA ILE A 68 5.54 -9.53 -1.45
C ILE A 68 7.02 -9.89 -1.43
N VAL A 69 7.89 -8.88 -1.42
CA VAL A 69 9.35 -9.05 -1.36
C VAL A 69 9.83 -8.76 0.06
N TRP A 70 10.73 -9.59 0.59
CA TRP A 70 11.23 -9.45 1.95
C TRP A 70 12.66 -8.90 1.96
N THR A 71 12.92 -7.93 2.83
CA THR A 71 14.27 -7.41 3.08
C THR A 71 14.66 -7.66 4.52
N THR A 72 15.77 -8.36 4.72
CA THR A 72 16.30 -8.67 6.06
C THR A 72 17.35 -7.65 6.49
N HIS A 73 17.18 -7.13 7.71
CA HIS A 73 18.15 -6.26 8.38
C HIS A 73 18.67 -6.92 9.65
N PHE A 74 19.92 -6.63 10.02
CA PHE A 74 20.51 -7.04 11.28
C PHE A 74 20.97 -5.81 12.06
N TYR A 75 20.57 -5.73 13.33
CA TYR A 75 20.90 -4.63 14.22
C TYR A 75 21.50 -5.15 15.54
N GLY A 76 22.57 -4.50 16.01
CA GLY A 76 23.09 -4.80 17.35
C GLY A 76 22.15 -4.22 18.42
N GLY A 77 22.07 -4.85 19.59
CA GLY A 77 21.14 -4.43 20.65
C GLY A 77 21.24 -2.95 21.05
N ALA A 78 22.45 -2.39 21.06
CA ALA A 78 22.68 -0.97 21.38
C ALA A 78 22.13 0.04 20.36
N SER A 79 21.71 -0.41 19.18
CA SER A 79 21.10 0.44 18.14
C SER A 79 19.58 0.50 18.21
N ILE A 80 18.96 -0.38 19.00
CA ILE A 80 17.51 -0.44 19.17
C ILE A 80 17.11 0.70 20.11
N PHE A 81 16.30 1.62 19.60
CA PHE A 81 15.71 2.68 20.39
C PHE A 81 14.40 2.23 21.04
N SER A 82 13.54 1.56 20.27
CA SER A 82 12.31 0.96 20.77
C SER A 82 11.98 -0.34 20.03
N TYR A 83 11.35 -1.28 20.73
CA TYR A 83 10.84 -2.53 20.19
C TYR A 83 9.40 -2.69 20.67
N THR A 84 8.44 -2.56 19.76
CA THR A 84 7.02 -2.63 20.08
C THR A 84 6.43 -3.90 19.48
N LEU A 85 6.09 -4.85 20.35
CA LEU A 85 5.36 -6.06 19.96
C LEU A 85 4.00 -5.70 19.37
N THR A 86 3.65 -6.37 18.28
CA THR A 86 2.40 -6.15 17.57
C THR A 86 1.96 -7.44 16.86
N ASP A 87 0.97 -7.34 15.99
CA ASP A 87 0.44 -8.42 15.20
C ASP A 87 0.79 -8.26 13.71
N GLN A 88 0.62 -9.35 12.96
CA GLN A 88 0.89 -9.38 11.51
C GLN A 88 0.08 -8.33 10.75
N SER A 89 -1.19 -8.10 11.11
CA SER A 89 -2.06 -7.19 10.36
C SER A 89 -1.59 -5.74 10.49
N THR A 90 -1.12 -5.35 11.68
CA THR A 90 -0.53 -4.02 11.93
C THR A 90 0.76 -3.83 11.14
N VAL A 91 1.65 -4.83 11.13
CA VAL A 91 2.91 -4.77 10.35
C VAL A 91 2.61 -4.64 8.85
N MET A 92 1.67 -5.44 8.34
CA MET A 92 1.28 -5.35 6.94
C MET A 92 0.66 -3.99 6.63
N SER A 93 -0.21 -3.44 7.49
CA SER A 93 -0.77 -2.11 7.27
C SER A 93 0.28 -1.00 7.29
N ALA A 94 1.28 -1.10 8.17
CA ALA A 94 2.34 -0.10 8.30
C ALA A 94 3.27 -0.05 7.07
N ASN A 95 3.42 -1.17 6.35
CA ASN A 95 4.26 -1.25 5.14
C ASN A 95 3.48 -1.00 3.84
N ARG A 96 2.17 -0.76 3.89
CA ARG A 96 1.40 -0.43 2.68
C ARG A 96 1.86 0.91 2.12
N SER A 97 1.91 0.99 0.79
CA SER A 97 2.22 2.23 0.09
C SER A 97 1.28 3.35 0.53
N TYR A 98 1.84 4.50 0.92
CA TYR A 98 1.07 5.64 1.39
C TYR A 98 0.14 6.15 0.29
N ILE A 99 -1.16 6.21 0.58
CA ILE A 99 -2.17 6.80 -0.30
C ILE A 99 -2.37 8.25 0.13
N LEU A 100 -2.14 9.17 -0.80
CA LEU A 100 -2.36 10.59 -0.56
C LEU A 100 -3.86 10.85 -0.26
N PRO A 101 -4.20 11.60 0.80
CA PRO A 101 -5.59 11.82 1.21
C PRO A 101 -6.44 12.65 0.23
N HIS A 102 -5.86 13.15 -0.87
CA HIS A 102 -6.47 14.15 -1.77
C HIS A 102 -6.74 13.66 -3.21
N ARG A 103 -6.95 12.37 -3.45
CA ARG A 103 -7.66 11.92 -4.67
C ARG A 103 -9.18 12.13 -4.55
N TYR A 104 -9.60 13.34 -4.18
CA TYR A 104 -10.97 13.79 -4.43
C TYR A 104 -11.03 14.20 -5.90
N ILE A 105 -11.58 13.33 -6.74
CA ILE A 105 -11.97 13.74 -8.09
C ILE A 105 -13.26 14.53 -7.89
N GLU A 106 -13.20 15.86 -8.04
CA GLU A 106 -14.42 16.65 -8.26
C GLU A 106 -15.14 16.04 -9.47
N GLN A 107 -16.33 15.48 -9.26
CA GLN A 107 -17.19 15.09 -10.36
C GLN A 107 -17.49 16.37 -11.14
N ALA A 108 -16.96 16.48 -12.36
CA ALA A 108 -17.34 17.55 -13.27
C ALA A 108 -18.86 17.51 -13.41
N GLN A 109 -19.54 18.51 -12.84
CA GLN A 109 -20.97 18.68 -13.05
C GLN A 109 -21.13 19.01 -14.53
N ARG A 110 -21.78 18.11 -15.28
CA ARG A 110 -22.15 18.38 -16.67
C ARG A 110 -23.17 19.52 -16.63
N GLU A 111 -22.74 20.72 -17.01
CA GLU A 111 -23.66 21.83 -17.22
C GLU A 111 -24.68 21.41 -18.31
N PRO A 112 -25.98 21.68 -18.11
CA PRO A 112 -26.97 21.44 -19.14
C PRO A 112 -26.61 22.28 -20.38
N ASP A 113 -26.74 21.65 -21.54
CA ASP A 113 -26.53 22.25 -22.85
C ASP A 113 -27.70 23.20 -23.14
N ASP A 114 -27.53 24.47 -22.80
CA ASP A 114 -28.50 25.53 -23.05
C ASP A 114 -28.44 25.90 -24.54
N GLY A 115 -29.13 25.11 -25.38
CA GLY A 115 -29.19 25.36 -26.82
C GLY A 115 -29.67 26.78 -27.14
N ASP A 116 -28.81 27.57 -27.79
CA ASP A 116 -29.15 28.90 -28.30
C ASP A 116 -30.26 28.79 -29.37
N PRO A 117 -31.40 29.49 -29.23
CA PRO A 117 -32.39 29.57 -30.29
C PRO A 117 -31.94 30.52 -31.41
N ASP A 118 -32.17 30.07 -32.64
CA ASP A 118 -31.84 30.70 -33.92
C ASP A 118 -32.19 32.21 -33.97
N PHE A 119 -31.24 33.04 -34.42
CA PHE A 119 -31.50 34.43 -34.81
C PHE A 119 -32.20 34.45 -36.19
N ASP A 120 -33.51 34.69 -36.19
CA ASP A 120 -34.28 35.05 -37.37
C ASP A 120 -33.75 36.37 -37.97
N VAL A 121 -33.26 36.32 -39.22
CA VAL A 121 -32.88 37.49 -40.01
C VAL A 121 -34.11 37.93 -40.80
N ASP A 122 -34.86 38.88 -40.25
CA ASP A 122 -35.95 39.57 -40.94
C ASP A 122 -35.42 40.56 -41.98
N GLY A 123 -36.07 40.61 -43.15
CA GLY A 123 -36.40 41.90 -43.79
C GLY A 123 -35.48 42.41 -44.90
N GLU A 124 -35.73 41.90 -46.10
CA GLU A 124 -35.84 42.61 -47.39
C GLU A 124 -35.56 44.13 -47.43
N ASP A 125 -34.63 44.56 -48.30
CA ASP A 125 -34.72 45.86 -48.96
C ASP A 125 -34.31 45.74 -50.44
N GLU A 126 -35.33 45.73 -51.29
CA GLU A 126 -35.28 45.80 -52.75
C GLU A 126 -34.98 47.26 -53.14
N VAL A 127 -33.82 47.53 -53.75
CA VAL A 127 -33.57 48.83 -54.40
C VAL A 127 -33.44 48.62 -55.91
N ARG A 128 -34.54 48.91 -56.61
CA ARG A 128 -34.63 48.94 -58.08
C ARG A 128 -34.25 50.34 -58.57
N PHE A 129 -33.34 50.42 -59.56
CA PHE A 129 -33.03 51.65 -60.30
C PHE A 129 -34.12 51.97 -61.33
#